data_AF-A0AAD4QY21-F1
#
_entry.id   AF-A0AAD4QY21-F1
#
_cell.length_a   1.000
_cell.length_b   1.000
_cell.length_c   1.000
_cell.angle_alpha   90.00
_cell.angle_beta   90.00
_cell.angle_gamma   90.00
#
_symmetry.space_group_name_H-M   'P 1'
#
loop_
_entity.id
_entity.type
_entity.pdbx_description
1 polymer ?
#
loop_
_entity_poly.entity_id
_entity_poly.type
_entity_poly.pdbx_seq_one_letter_code
_entity_poly.pdbx_strand_id
1 'polypeptide(L)'
;MANPFDDDNAYSNNRRGLGLDPVKSYSVGGSIEDEVADYEKEIEKYLQQSLDSTGRSRQQLEDSERLATSTAQDLLEQREKLEKADKNLDEIHSVAQMTQRSLNSLKSVFGGYFKNKFSRTPKQTSQEMPGSKSETQLSKVVDQVKSSVDQTSGSMSNQPTLGSASRNAIKGTRWEAMDDEIDHNLGEMSSQLARLRTLGTALGDEVEDQNKLLDRIQSKAERNDGVIRHQDNQMRNLLGYKN
;
A
#
# COMPACT_ATOMS: atom_id res chain seq x y z
N MET A 1 -28.85 -34.23 3.47
CA MET A 1 -29.42 -32.92 3.85
C MET A 1 -30.69 -32.74 3.05
N ALA A 2 -31.84 -32.76 3.72
CA ALA A 2 -33.16 -32.65 3.09
C ALA A 2 -33.57 -31.18 3.00
N ASN A 3 -34.28 -30.83 1.92
CA ASN A 3 -34.71 -29.48 1.58
C ASN A 3 -35.93 -29.09 2.45
N PRO A 4 -35.92 -27.97 3.18
CA PRO A 4 -36.89 -27.67 4.23
C PRO A 4 -38.22 -27.04 3.75
N PHE A 5 -38.59 -27.22 2.47
CA PHE A 5 -39.79 -26.61 1.88
C PHE A 5 -40.78 -27.60 1.23
N ASP A 6 -40.50 -28.91 1.33
CA ASP A 6 -41.37 -29.98 0.81
C ASP A 6 -42.10 -30.69 1.97
N ASP A 7 -42.92 -29.97 2.73
CA ASP A 7 -43.87 -30.60 3.68
C ASP A 7 -45.30 -30.15 3.36
N ASP A 8 -45.90 -30.91 2.43
CA ASP A 8 -47.27 -31.40 2.45
C ASP A 8 -48.42 -30.40 2.66
N ASN A 9 -48.83 -29.78 1.54
CA ASN A 9 -50.21 -29.36 1.31
C ASN A 9 -51.14 -30.60 1.19
N ALA A 10 -51.43 -31.25 2.30
CA ALA A 10 -52.46 -32.28 2.39
C ALA A 10 -53.80 -31.66 2.82
N TYR A 11 -54.58 -31.23 1.82
CA TYR A 11 -56.01 -30.93 1.98
C TYR A 11 -56.74 -32.20 2.47
N SER A 12 -57.05 -32.26 3.76
CA SER A 12 -58.03 -33.20 4.30
C SER A 12 -59.32 -32.46 4.62
N ASN A 13 -60.25 -32.57 3.67
CA ASN A 13 -61.62 -32.13 3.79
C ASN A 13 -62.39 -33.17 4.61
N ASN A 14 -62.84 -32.85 5.83
CA ASN A 14 -63.84 -33.66 6.51
C ASN A 14 -64.87 -32.79 7.25
N ARG A 15 -66.11 -32.86 6.78
CA ARG A 15 -67.29 -32.20 7.35
C ARG A 15 -67.81 -32.96 8.57
N ARG A 16 -68.21 -32.20 9.61
CA ARG A 16 -69.46 -32.29 10.42
C ARG A 16 -69.21 -32.21 11.94
N GLY A 17 -69.81 -31.22 12.57
CA GLY A 17 -70.04 -31.20 14.02
C GLY A 17 -70.35 -29.79 14.53
N LEU A 18 -71.60 -29.52 14.88
CA LEU A 18 -72.01 -28.30 15.58
C LEU A 18 -71.32 -28.24 16.95
N GLY A 19 -70.54 -27.19 17.18
CA GLY A 19 -69.96 -26.82 18.46
C GLY A 19 -69.50 -25.38 18.37
N LEU A 20 -70.20 -24.51 19.08
CA LEU A 20 -69.90 -23.09 19.16
C LEU A 20 -68.66 -22.92 20.05
N ASP A 21 -67.46 -23.06 19.48
CA ASP A 21 -66.23 -22.75 20.21
C ASP A 21 -66.18 -21.23 20.47
N PRO A 22 -65.90 -20.78 21.70
CA PRO A 22 -65.77 -19.36 21.98
C PRO A 22 -64.61 -18.83 21.16
N VAL A 23 -64.89 -17.83 20.34
CA VAL A 23 -63.89 -17.08 19.58
C VAL A 23 -62.81 -16.66 20.56
N LYS A 24 -61.60 -17.20 20.41
CA LYS A 24 -60.44 -16.84 21.20
C LYS A 24 -60.21 -15.34 20.94
N SER A 25 -60.68 -14.49 21.84
CA SER A 25 -60.43 -13.06 21.75
C SER A 25 -58.96 -12.85 22.05
N TYR A 26 -58.18 -12.63 21.00
CA TYR A 26 -56.83 -12.11 21.11
C TYR A 26 -56.94 -10.66 21.57
N SER A 27 -57.20 -10.44 22.87
CA SER A 27 -56.75 -9.21 23.50
C SER A 27 -55.23 -9.32 23.65
N VAL A 28 -54.51 -9.08 22.56
CA VAL A 28 -53.09 -8.76 22.59
C VAL A 28 -53.00 -7.40 23.28
N GLY A 29 -53.00 -7.43 24.61
CA GLY A 29 -52.79 -6.28 25.47
C GLY A 29 -51.31 -6.03 25.66
N GLY A 30 -50.59 -5.78 24.57
CA GLY A 30 -49.39 -4.96 24.59
C GLY A 30 -49.83 -3.60 24.03
N SER A 31 -49.69 -2.53 24.80
CA SER A 31 -50.00 -1.21 24.29
C SER A 31 -49.09 -0.94 23.09
N ILE A 32 -49.63 -0.41 21.99
CA ILE A 32 -48.84 -0.01 20.79
C ILE A 32 -47.64 0.86 21.21
N GLU A 33 -47.79 1.61 22.29
CA GLU A 33 -46.78 2.43 22.96
C GLU A 33 -45.55 1.62 23.44
N ASP A 34 -45.74 0.41 23.96
CA ASP A 34 -44.64 -0.47 24.40
C ASP A 34 -43.85 -1.00 23.20
N GLU A 35 -44.55 -1.40 22.13
CA GLU A 35 -43.93 -1.89 20.90
C GLU A 35 -43.12 -0.77 20.20
N VAL A 36 -43.65 0.45 20.16
CA VAL A 36 -42.95 1.62 19.62
C VAL A 36 -41.69 1.92 20.44
N ALA A 37 -41.76 1.91 21.77
CA ALA A 37 -40.61 2.15 22.64
C ALA A 37 -39.50 1.10 22.45
N ASP A 38 -39.87 -0.16 22.22
CA ASP A 38 -38.91 -1.23 21.92
C ASP A 38 -38.21 -1.01 20.57
N TYR A 39 -38.93 -0.61 19.52
CA TYR A 39 -38.33 -0.27 18.22
C TYR A 39 -37.41 0.96 18.30
N GLU A 40 -37.80 2.01 19.04
CA GLU A 40 -36.96 3.20 19.22
C GLU A 40 -35.62 2.86 19.88
N LYS A 41 -35.65 1.99 20.89
CA LYS A 41 -34.45 1.50 21.58
C LYS A 41 -33.58 0.65 20.66
N GLU A 42 -34.18 -0.15 19.80
CA GLU A 42 -33.45 -0.95 18.82
C GLU A 42 -32.76 -0.07 17.77
N ILE A 43 -33.45 0.94 17.23
CA ILE A 43 -32.87 1.92 16.29
C ILE A 43 -31.66 2.62 16.93
N GLU A 44 -31.83 3.13 18.15
CA GLU A 44 -30.75 3.82 18.88
C GLU A 44 -29.54 2.91 19.11
N LYS A 45 -29.79 1.66 19.49
CA LYS A 45 -28.72 0.67 19.65
C LYS A 45 -27.94 0.46 18.35
N TYR A 46 -28.61 0.32 17.21
CA TYR A 46 -27.94 0.13 15.93
C TYR A 46 -27.17 1.36 15.46
N LEU A 47 -27.72 2.57 15.66
CA LEU A 47 -27.03 3.81 15.35
C LEU A 47 -25.79 3.99 16.22
N GLN A 48 -25.89 3.75 17.53
CA GLN A 48 -24.73 3.84 18.43
C GLN A 48 -23.65 2.82 18.05
N GLN A 49 -24.03 1.58 17.73
CA GLN A 49 -23.09 0.56 17.27
C GLN A 49 -22.40 0.96 15.96
N SER A 50 -23.15 1.57 15.03
CA SER A 50 -22.62 2.05 13.76
C SER A 50 -21.66 3.22 13.96
N LEU A 51 -21.99 4.14 14.87
CA LEU A 51 -21.14 5.26 15.22
C LEU A 51 -19.83 4.79 15.85
N ASP A 52 -19.90 3.90 16.84
CA ASP A 52 -18.72 3.31 17.47
C ASP A 52 -17.85 2.56 16.44
N SER A 53 -18.49 1.83 15.52
CA SER A 53 -17.78 1.08 14.48
C SER A 53 -17.08 2.02 13.51
N THR A 54 -17.77 3.04 12.98
CA THR A 54 -17.19 4.01 12.05
C THR A 54 -16.06 4.80 12.70
N GLY A 55 -16.22 5.18 13.98
CA GLY A 55 -15.16 5.84 14.75
C GLY A 55 -13.90 4.98 14.89
N ARG A 56 -14.04 3.69 15.22
CA ARG A 56 -12.90 2.76 15.30
C ARG A 56 -12.25 2.54 13.94
N SER A 57 -13.04 2.36 12.88
CA SER A 57 -12.51 2.17 11.53
C SER A 57 -11.74 3.40 11.05
N ARG A 58 -12.26 4.60 11.30
CA ARG A 58 -11.57 5.86 10.97
C ARG A 58 -10.21 5.96 11.67
N GLN A 59 -10.16 5.65 12.97
CA GLN A 59 -8.90 5.63 13.71
C GLN A 59 -7.89 4.61 13.13
N GLN A 60 -8.35 3.40 12.80
CA GLN A 60 -7.49 2.38 12.18
C GLN A 60 -6.95 2.80 10.81
N LEU A 61 -7.75 3.51 10.02
CA LEU A 61 -7.34 4.04 8.73
C LEU A 61 -6.32 5.18 8.88
N GLU A 62 -6.48 6.06 9.85
CA GLU A 62 -5.48 7.10 10.18
C GLU A 62 -4.14 6.48 10.59
N ASP A 63 -4.17 5.46 11.46
CA ASP A 63 -2.97 4.72 11.87
C ASP A 63 -2.30 4.03 10.66
N SER A 64 -3.11 3.46 9.76
CA SER A 64 -2.62 2.83 8.53
C SER A 64 -1.99 3.84 7.58
N GLU A 65 -2.58 5.03 7.44
CA GLU A 65 -2.07 6.11 6.59
C GLU A 65 -0.73 6.65 7.11
N ARG A 66 -0.63 6.84 8.42
CA ARG A 66 0.61 7.23 9.08
C ARG A 66 1.71 6.19 8.89
N LEU A 67 1.37 4.91 9.08
CA LEU A 67 2.31 3.81 8.86
C LEU A 67 2.77 3.78 7.40
N ALA A 68 1.85 3.83 6.44
CA ALA A 68 2.15 3.82 5.01
C ALA A 68 3.03 5.01 4.60
N THR A 69 2.78 6.20 5.16
CA THR A 69 3.61 7.39 4.91
C THR A 69 5.02 7.22 5.46
N SER A 70 5.17 6.67 6.67
CA SER A 70 6.49 6.34 7.23
C SER A 70 7.22 5.32 6.37
N THR A 71 6.54 4.25 5.96
CA THR A 71 7.11 3.23 5.07
C THR A 71 7.54 3.82 3.73
N ALA A 72 6.77 4.76 3.17
CA ALA A 72 7.17 5.44 1.94
C ALA A 72 8.46 6.24 2.12
N GLN A 73 8.64 6.92 3.27
CA GLN A 73 9.88 7.63 3.58
C GLN A 73 11.06 6.68 3.73
N ASP A 74 10.87 5.55 4.41
CA ASP A 74 11.91 4.53 4.56
C ASP A 74 12.33 3.95 3.20
N LEU A 75 11.38 3.71 2.30
CA LEU A 75 11.67 3.24 0.94
C LEU A 75 12.47 4.27 0.14
N LEU A 76 12.15 5.56 0.25
CA LEU A 76 12.93 6.63 -0.40
C LEU A 76 14.37 6.66 0.12
N GLU A 77 14.58 6.56 1.44
CA GLU A 77 15.92 6.50 2.03
C GLU A 77 16.69 5.23 1.59
N GLN A 78 16.02 4.09 1.56
CA GLN A 78 16.60 2.84 1.05
C GLN A 78 17.02 2.98 -0.41
N ARG A 79 16.19 3.61 -1.24
CA ARG A 79 16.51 3.86 -2.64
C ARG A 79 17.78 4.69 -2.80
N GLU A 80 17.93 5.78 -2.04
CA GLU A 80 19.13 6.61 -2.09
C GLU A 80 20.40 5.79 -1.78
N LYS A 81 20.33 4.91 -0.77
CA LYS A 81 21.43 4.00 -0.42
C LYS A 81 21.76 3.05 -1.56
N LEU A 82 20.75 2.49 -2.23
CA LEU A 82 20.94 1.61 -3.38
C LEU A 82 21.55 2.35 -4.57
N GLU A 83 21.07 3.56 -4.88
CA GLU A 83 21.63 4.37 -5.97
C GLU A 83 23.08 4.75 -5.70
N LYS A 84 23.43 5.05 -4.45
CA LYS A 84 24.82 5.28 -4.05
C LYS A 84 25.67 4.02 -4.21
N ALA A 85 25.15 2.85 -3.82
CA ALA A 85 25.84 1.59 -4.03
C ALA A 85 26.07 1.29 -5.52
N ASP A 86 25.07 1.53 -6.38
CA ASP A 86 25.19 1.36 -7.84
C ASP A 86 26.28 2.27 -8.43
N LYS A 87 26.31 3.56 -8.05
CA LYS A 87 27.33 4.53 -8.46
C LYS A 87 28.74 4.12 -7.98
N ASN A 88 28.87 3.68 -6.74
CA ASN A 88 30.15 3.22 -6.20
C ASN A 88 30.67 2.00 -6.96
N LEU A 89 29.79 1.07 -7.37
CA LEU A 89 30.19 -0.07 -8.19
C LEU A 89 30.64 0.37 -9.59
N ASP A 90 30.02 1.38 -10.19
CA ASP A 90 30.49 1.93 -11.47
C ASP A 90 31.87 2.60 -11.33
N GLU A 91 32.11 3.31 -10.23
CA GLU A 91 33.41 3.90 -9.92
C GLU A 91 34.48 2.83 -9.74
N ILE A 92 34.19 1.79 -8.95
CA ILE A 92 35.08 0.64 -8.76
C ILE A 92 35.42 0.01 -10.11
N HIS A 93 34.43 -0.16 -11.00
CA HIS A 93 34.68 -0.71 -12.33
C HIS A 93 35.63 0.18 -13.14
N SER A 94 35.40 1.49 -13.14
CA SER A 94 36.24 2.47 -13.84
C SER A 94 37.67 2.47 -13.31
N VAL A 95 37.84 2.49 -11.98
CA VAL A 95 39.14 2.40 -11.31
C VAL A 95 39.83 1.09 -11.66
N ALA A 96 39.11 -0.04 -11.61
CA ALA A 96 39.65 -1.33 -12.00
C ALA A 96 40.13 -1.33 -13.46
N GLN A 97 39.40 -0.71 -14.40
CA GLN A 97 39.88 -0.57 -15.78
C GLN A 97 41.16 0.26 -15.89
N MET A 98 41.28 1.35 -15.12
CA MET A 98 42.51 2.15 -15.07
C MET A 98 43.67 1.34 -14.48
N THR A 99 43.43 0.62 -13.38
CA THR A 99 44.40 -0.30 -12.76
C THR A 99 44.88 -1.35 -13.75
N GLN A 100 43.99 -1.97 -14.53
CA GLN A 100 44.39 -2.94 -15.55
C GLN A 100 45.36 -2.36 -16.58
N ARG A 101 45.09 -1.13 -17.07
CA ARG A 101 45.98 -0.45 -18.02
C ARG A 101 47.35 -0.18 -17.38
N SER A 102 47.37 0.25 -16.13
CA SER A 102 48.61 0.45 -15.36
C SER A 102 49.39 -0.86 -15.16
N LEU A 103 48.73 -1.96 -14.78
CA LEU A 103 49.37 -3.28 -14.63
C LEU A 103 49.94 -3.79 -15.94
N ASN A 104 49.21 -3.63 -17.05
CA ASN A 104 49.70 -3.98 -18.39
C ASN A 104 50.95 -3.15 -18.74
N SER A 105 50.99 -1.87 -18.36
CA SER A 105 52.17 -1.03 -18.59
C SER A 105 53.38 -1.45 -17.75
N LEU A 106 53.17 -1.86 -16.48
CA LEU A 106 54.24 -2.31 -15.59
C LEU A 106 54.85 -3.64 -16.05
N LYS A 107 54.02 -4.60 -16.51
CA LYS A 107 54.51 -5.86 -17.09
C LYS A 107 55.47 -5.62 -18.26
N SER A 108 55.22 -4.61 -19.09
CA SER A 108 56.08 -4.28 -20.23
C SER A 108 57.44 -3.69 -19.84
N VAL A 109 57.59 -3.07 -18.67
CA VAL A 109 58.87 -2.45 -18.23
C VAL A 109 59.86 -3.51 -17.71
N PHE A 110 59.38 -4.60 -17.10
CA PHE A 110 60.24 -5.67 -16.58
C PHE A 110 60.63 -6.73 -17.62
N GLY A 111 60.07 -6.68 -18.84
CA GLY A 111 60.23 -7.72 -19.87
C GLY A 111 61.09 -7.37 -21.09
N GLY A 112 61.44 -6.10 -21.33
CA GLY A 112 62.31 -5.78 -22.46
C GLY A 112 62.25 -4.33 -22.94
N TYR A 113 63.45 -3.82 -23.21
CA TYR A 113 63.81 -2.66 -24.03
C TYR A 113 62.75 -2.18 -25.05
N PHE A 114 62.66 -0.85 -25.18
CA PHE A 114 62.08 -0.03 -26.27
C PHE A 114 60.75 0.72 -26.02
N LYS A 115 60.93 2.05 -25.94
CA LYS A 115 60.15 3.13 -26.57
C LYS A 115 58.82 2.71 -27.21
N ASN A 116 57.70 3.08 -26.58
CA ASN A 116 56.60 3.65 -27.35
C ASN A 116 55.89 4.75 -26.56
N LYS A 117 56.19 5.99 -26.93
CA LYS A 117 55.44 7.19 -26.56
C LYS A 117 54.13 7.17 -27.35
N PHE A 118 53.05 7.64 -26.75
CA PHE A 118 51.74 7.89 -27.38
C PHE A 118 50.87 6.67 -27.69
N SER A 119 49.84 6.45 -26.86
CA SER A 119 48.50 6.35 -27.43
C SER A 119 47.47 7.03 -26.53
N ARG A 120 46.61 7.77 -27.21
CA ARG A 120 45.61 8.75 -26.80
C ARG A 120 44.56 8.13 -25.87
N THR A 121 44.24 8.80 -24.76
CA THR A 121 43.12 8.44 -23.89
C THR A 121 41.79 8.61 -24.63
N PRO A 122 40.90 7.60 -24.70
CA PRO A 122 39.52 7.81 -25.12
C PRO A 122 38.78 8.51 -23.98
N LYS A 123 38.04 9.57 -24.31
CA LYS A 123 37.10 10.22 -23.38
C LYS A 123 36.01 9.20 -23.02
N GLN A 124 35.90 8.83 -21.74
CA GLN A 124 34.75 8.10 -21.22
C GLN A 124 33.52 9.01 -21.36
N THR A 125 32.65 8.67 -22.28
CA THR A 125 31.30 9.25 -22.36
C THR A 125 30.52 8.65 -21.20
N SER A 126 30.39 9.39 -20.11
CA SER A 126 29.47 9.07 -19.03
C SER A 126 28.06 9.08 -19.62
N GLN A 127 27.50 7.89 -19.87
CA GLN A 127 26.06 7.79 -20.11
C GLN A 127 25.39 8.10 -18.78
N GLU A 128 24.85 9.31 -18.70
CA GLU A 128 23.94 9.74 -17.63
C GLU A 128 22.79 8.74 -17.57
N MET A 129 22.77 7.96 -16.50
CA MET A 129 21.65 7.08 -16.18
C MET A 129 20.40 7.93 -16.01
N PRO A 130 19.25 7.55 -16.60
CA PRO A 130 18.02 8.30 -16.43
C PRO A 130 17.66 8.33 -14.93
N GLY A 131 17.63 9.52 -14.35
CA GLY A 131 17.15 9.76 -12.99
C GLY A 131 15.82 9.06 -12.79
N SER A 132 15.72 8.34 -11.67
CA SER A 132 14.73 7.28 -11.58
C SER A 132 13.34 7.86 -11.33
N LYS A 133 12.43 7.61 -12.29
CA LYS A 133 11.10 8.22 -12.33
C LYS A 133 10.20 7.80 -11.16
N SER A 134 10.56 6.74 -10.45
CA SER A 134 9.79 6.18 -9.33
C SER A 134 9.99 6.96 -8.03
N GLU A 135 11.21 7.39 -7.71
CA GLU A 135 11.49 8.22 -6.54
C GLU A 135 10.67 9.52 -6.56
N THR A 136 10.63 10.16 -7.74
CA THR A 136 9.84 11.37 -7.99
C THR A 136 8.34 11.11 -7.89
N GLN A 137 7.87 9.89 -8.17
CA GLN A 137 6.45 9.55 -8.06
C GLN A 137 6.05 9.27 -6.62
N LEU A 138 6.82 8.47 -5.89
CA LEU A 138 6.52 8.16 -4.49
C LEU A 138 6.61 9.42 -3.61
N SER A 139 7.64 10.26 -3.79
CA SER A 139 7.74 11.54 -3.08
C SER A 139 6.53 12.44 -3.32
N LYS A 140 6.10 12.60 -4.59
CA LYS A 140 4.89 13.37 -4.93
C LYS A 140 3.63 12.83 -4.29
N VAL A 141 3.46 11.50 -4.25
CA VAL A 141 2.30 10.87 -3.62
C VAL A 141 2.32 11.12 -2.11
N VAL A 142 3.48 11.00 -1.46
CA VAL A 142 3.63 11.31 -0.03
C VAL A 142 3.29 12.77 0.27
N ASP A 143 3.78 13.72 -0.55
CA ASP A 143 3.49 15.14 -0.37
C ASP A 143 2.01 15.48 -0.65
N GLN A 144 1.41 14.83 -1.65
CA GLN A 144 0.00 14.96 -1.95
C GLN A 144 -0.87 14.43 -0.80
N VAL A 145 -0.52 13.30 -0.20
CA VAL A 145 -1.26 12.74 0.92
C VAL A 145 -1.16 13.64 2.14
N LYS A 146 0.04 14.11 2.48
CA LYS A 146 0.26 15.07 3.58
C LYS A 146 -0.53 16.36 3.41
N SER A 147 -0.62 16.90 2.19
CA SER A 147 -1.39 18.10 1.90
C SER A 147 -2.90 17.87 1.80
N SER A 148 -3.34 16.65 1.45
CA SER A 148 -4.76 16.31 1.35
C SER A 148 -5.44 16.20 2.71
N VAL A 149 -4.71 15.89 3.79
CA VAL A 149 -5.27 15.87 5.16
C VAL A 149 -5.88 17.22 5.57
N ASP A 150 -5.40 18.33 5.01
CA ASP A 150 -5.91 19.69 5.32
C ASP A 150 -7.11 20.12 4.45
N GLN A 151 -7.47 19.37 3.40
CA GLN A 151 -8.45 19.82 2.38
C GLN A 151 -9.68 18.90 2.20
N THR A 152 -9.80 17.80 2.95
CA THR A 152 -10.83 16.78 2.64
C THR A 152 -12.24 17.05 3.15
N SER A 153 -12.48 18.17 3.82
CA SER A 153 -13.79 18.49 4.41
C SER A 153 -14.92 18.84 3.41
N GLY A 154 -14.72 18.72 2.09
CA GLY A 154 -15.62 19.41 1.14
C GLY A 154 -16.08 18.72 -0.16
N SER A 155 -15.49 17.61 -0.63
CA SER A 155 -15.74 17.24 -2.05
C SER A 155 -15.67 15.74 -2.43
N MET A 156 -15.82 14.81 -1.48
CA MET A 156 -16.19 13.44 -1.84
C MET A 156 -17.68 13.28 -1.59
N SER A 157 -18.38 12.65 -2.54
CA SER A 157 -19.83 12.46 -2.48
C SER A 157 -20.19 11.67 -1.23
N ASN A 158 -20.58 12.38 -0.17
CA ASN A 158 -21.24 11.80 0.99
C ASN A 158 -22.58 11.24 0.51
N GLN A 159 -22.56 9.98 0.06
CA GLN A 159 -23.79 9.30 -0.27
C GLN A 159 -24.48 9.00 1.07
N PRO A 160 -25.73 9.47 1.26
CA PRO A 160 -26.46 9.19 2.48
C PRO A 160 -26.54 7.68 2.73
N THR A 161 -26.25 7.25 3.95
CA THR A 161 -26.40 5.84 4.34
C THR A 161 -27.88 5.43 4.37
N LEU A 162 -28.75 6.34 4.79
CA LEU A 162 -30.19 6.13 4.81
C LEU A 162 -30.89 6.66 3.55
N GLY A 163 -31.93 5.93 3.13
CA GLY A 163 -32.83 6.39 2.08
C GLY A 163 -33.62 7.63 2.51
N SER A 164 -34.07 8.44 1.54
CA SER A 164 -34.78 9.70 1.81
C SER A 164 -36.01 9.55 2.73
N ALA A 165 -36.75 8.44 2.62
CA ALA A 165 -37.90 8.16 3.48
C ALA A 165 -37.48 7.95 4.94
N SER A 166 -36.42 7.18 5.19
CA SER A 166 -35.88 6.94 6.53
C SER A 166 -35.27 8.20 7.13
N ARG A 167 -34.54 9.00 6.33
CA ARG A 167 -33.98 10.28 6.78
C ARG A 167 -35.07 11.28 7.19
N ASN A 168 -36.16 11.34 6.43
CA ASN A 168 -37.31 12.17 6.79
C ASN A 168 -38.00 11.71 8.07
N ALA A 169 -37.99 10.39 8.36
CA ALA A 169 -38.58 9.85 9.58
C ALA A 169 -37.76 10.16 10.84
N ILE A 170 -36.43 10.26 10.71
CA ILE A 170 -35.53 10.62 11.82
C ILE A 170 -35.27 12.12 11.94
N LYS A 171 -35.72 12.93 10.98
CA LYS A 171 -35.49 14.37 10.94
C LYS A 171 -36.06 15.06 12.17
N GLY A 172 -35.27 15.92 12.82
CA GLY A 172 -35.62 16.63 14.04
C GLY A 172 -35.56 15.78 15.30
N THR A 173 -35.08 14.53 15.21
CA THR A 173 -34.85 13.64 16.36
C THR A 173 -33.36 13.57 16.70
N ARG A 174 -33.03 12.97 17.85
CA ARG A 174 -31.62 12.70 18.23
C ARG A 174 -30.89 11.78 17.23
N TRP A 175 -31.63 10.96 16.47
CA TRP A 175 -31.07 10.04 15.50
C TRP A 175 -30.56 10.72 14.24
N GLU A 176 -31.08 11.92 13.89
CA GLU A 176 -30.57 12.71 12.77
C GLU A 176 -29.10 13.07 12.98
N ALA A 177 -28.74 13.54 14.17
CA ALA A 177 -27.35 13.88 14.49
C ALA A 177 -26.42 12.66 14.44
N MET A 178 -26.90 11.49 14.88
CA MET A 178 -26.13 10.24 14.80
C MET A 178 -25.95 9.78 13.34
N ASP A 179 -27.00 9.86 12.52
CA ASP A 179 -26.96 9.54 11.07
C ASP A 179 -25.99 10.47 10.33
N ASP A 180 -26.06 11.78 10.59
CA ASP A 180 -25.18 12.78 9.99
C ASP A 180 -23.71 12.52 10.37
N GLU A 181 -23.42 12.13 11.61
CA GLU A 181 -22.06 11.80 12.05
C GLU A 181 -21.56 10.50 11.41
N ILE A 182 -22.41 9.49 11.27
CA ILE A 182 -22.10 8.24 10.56
C ILE A 182 -21.78 8.53 9.09
N ASP A 183 -22.62 9.31 8.41
CA ASP A 183 -22.41 9.73 7.02
C ASP A 183 -21.07 10.47 6.89
N HIS A 184 -20.79 11.43 7.79
CA HIS A 184 -19.53 12.17 7.80
C HIS A 184 -18.31 11.24 7.99
N ASN A 185 -18.37 10.33 8.96
CA ASN A 185 -17.29 9.38 9.21
C ASN A 185 -17.03 8.48 8.00
N LEU A 186 -18.09 8.01 7.32
CA LEU A 186 -17.95 7.18 6.12
C LEU A 186 -17.37 7.95 4.93
N GLY A 187 -17.70 9.23 4.80
CA GLY A 187 -17.07 10.13 3.82
C GLY A 187 -15.56 10.26 4.02
N GLU A 188 -15.16 10.55 5.26
CA GLU A 188 -13.75 10.63 5.65
C GLU A 188 -13.03 9.29 5.45
N MET A 189 -13.64 8.18 5.86
CA MET A 189 -13.11 6.83 5.63
C MET A 189 -12.92 6.53 4.14
N SER A 190 -13.87 6.92 3.28
CA SER A 190 -13.74 6.76 1.83
C SER A 190 -12.56 7.55 1.27
N SER A 191 -12.37 8.78 1.74
CA SER A 191 -11.22 9.63 1.38
C SER A 191 -9.90 9.03 1.83
N GLN A 192 -9.83 8.56 3.09
CA GLN A 192 -8.66 7.87 3.66
C GLN A 192 -8.32 6.61 2.86
N LEU A 193 -9.31 5.79 2.49
CA LEU A 193 -9.13 4.61 1.65
C LEU A 193 -8.60 4.96 0.25
N ALA A 194 -9.06 6.04 -0.36
CA ALA A 194 -8.55 6.49 -1.66
C ALA A 194 -7.08 6.92 -1.57
N ARG A 195 -6.69 7.63 -0.50
CA ARG A 195 -5.29 7.99 -0.23
C ARG A 195 -4.43 6.75 0.02
N LEU A 196 -4.89 5.83 0.87
CA LEU A 196 -4.22 4.55 1.14
C LEU A 196 -4.05 3.71 -0.12
N ARG A 197 -5.05 3.68 -1.01
CA ARG A 197 -4.92 2.99 -2.31
C ARG A 197 -3.80 3.61 -3.14
N THR A 198 -3.76 4.94 -3.22
CA THR A 198 -2.74 5.67 -3.99
C THR A 198 -1.33 5.44 -3.42
N LEU A 199 -1.19 5.47 -2.08
CA LEU A 199 0.05 5.10 -1.40
C LEU A 199 0.43 3.65 -1.68
N GLY A 200 -0.51 2.72 -1.51
CA GLY A 200 -0.26 1.29 -1.73
C GLY A 200 0.23 0.98 -3.14
N THR A 201 -0.35 1.62 -4.17
CA THR A 201 0.14 1.49 -5.54
C THR A 201 1.54 2.05 -5.71
N ALA A 202 1.81 3.26 -5.19
CA ALA A 202 3.13 3.89 -5.32
C ALA A 202 4.23 3.13 -4.56
N LEU A 203 3.91 2.59 -3.37
CA LEU A 203 4.80 1.73 -2.59
C LEU A 203 5.12 0.43 -3.34
N GLY A 204 4.11 -0.18 -3.98
CA GLY A 204 4.30 -1.39 -4.79
C GLY A 204 5.22 -1.16 -5.98
N ASP A 205 4.98 -0.08 -6.73
CA ASP A 205 5.81 0.30 -7.88
C ASP A 205 7.26 0.59 -7.45
N GLU A 206 7.44 1.29 -6.32
CA GLU A 206 8.76 1.60 -5.76
C GLU A 206 9.54 0.33 -5.38
N VAL A 207 8.88 -0.64 -4.73
CA VAL A 207 9.52 -1.92 -4.38
C VAL A 207 9.92 -2.70 -5.62
N GLU A 208 9.08 -2.73 -6.66
CA GLU A 208 9.42 -3.40 -7.92
C GLU A 208 10.65 -2.75 -8.59
N ASP A 209 10.71 -1.42 -8.58
CA ASP A 209 11.83 -0.67 -9.13
C ASP A 209 13.12 -0.85 -8.31
N GLN A 210 13.03 -0.88 -6.98
CA GLN A 210 14.17 -1.19 -6.12
C GLN A 210 14.67 -2.62 -6.32
N ASN A 211 13.79 -3.60 -6.55
CA ASN A 211 14.18 -4.97 -6.89
C ASN A 211 15.01 -5.02 -8.19
N LYS A 212 14.57 -4.30 -9.23
CA LYS A 212 15.34 -4.18 -10.48
C LYS A 212 16.70 -3.50 -10.28
N LEU A 213 16.79 -2.54 -9.36
CA LEU A 213 18.04 -1.89 -9.00
C LEU A 213 18.98 -2.85 -8.25
N LEU A 214 18.45 -3.65 -7.31
CA LEU A 214 19.19 -4.68 -6.60
C LEU A 214 19.81 -5.72 -7.55
N ASP A 215 19.05 -6.23 -8.52
CA ASP A 215 19.55 -7.18 -9.52
C ASP A 215 20.73 -6.60 -10.33
N ARG A 216 20.65 -5.31 -10.65
CA ARG A 216 21.71 -4.58 -11.36
C ARG A 216 22.96 -4.42 -10.48
N ILE A 217 22.78 -4.01 -9.23
CA ILE A 217 23.84 -3.87 -8.23
C ILE A 217 24.53 -5.22 -8.04
N GLN A 218 23.78 -6.31 -7.86
CA GLN A 218 24.34 -7.66 -7.73
C GLN A 218 25.18 -8.03 -8.95
N SER A 219 24.63 -7.84 -10.15
CA SER A 219 25.34 -8.14 -11.40
C SER A 219 26.63 -7.32 -11.56
N LYS A 220 26.63 -6.04 -11.14
CA LYS A 220 27.83 -5.19 -11.17
C LYS A 220 28.84 -5.61 -10.10
N ALA A 221 28.39 -5.95 -8.91
CA ALA A 221 29.22 -6.40 -7.80
C ALA A 221 29.97 -7.69 -8.15
N GLU A 222 29.29 -8.70 -8.70
CA GLU A 222 29.90 -9.95 -9.13
C GLU A 222 30.96 -9.73 -10.21
N ARG A 223 30.67 -8.87 -11.21
CA ARG A 223 31.65 -8.50 -12.25
C ARG A 223 32.88 -7.81 -11.65
N ASN A 224 32.67 -6.85 -10.76
CA ASN A 224 33.77 -6.12 -10.13
C ASN A 224 34.62 -7.01 -9.23
N ASP A 225 34.02 -7.90 -8.44
CA ASP A 225 34.76 -8.88 -7.62
C ASP A 225 35.64 -9.77 -8.50
N GLY A 226 35.11 -10.28 -9.62
CA GLY A 226 35.89 -11.06 -10.59
C GLY A 226 37.09 -10.29 -11.17
N VAL A 227 36.89 -9.04 -11.57
CA VAL A 227 37.97 -8.18 -12.11
C VAL A 227 39.02 -7.89 -11.04
N ILE A 228 38.61 -7.52 -9.83
CA ILE A 228 39.51 -7.19 -8.72
C ILE A 228 40.35 -8.41 -8.34
N ARG A 229 39.73 -9.59 -8.19
CA ARG A 229 40.47 -10.84 -7.89
C ARG A 229 41.49 -11.17 -8.97
N HIS A 230 41.14 -10.97 -10.24
CA HIS A 230 42.09 -11.17 -11.34
C HIS A 230 43.28 -10.22 -11.23
N GLN A 231 43.02 -8.94 -10.96
CA GLN A 231 44.05 -7.91 -10.79
C GLN A 231 44.94 -8.15 -9.59
N ASP A 232 44.38 -8.57 -8.46
CA ASP A 232 45.14 -8.93 -7.26
C ASP A 232 46.13 -10.07 -7.55
N ASN A 233 45.67 -11.13 -8.21
CA ASN A 233 46.53 -12.23 -8.63
C ASN A 233 47.64 -11.77 -9.61
N GLN A 234 47.33 -10.89 -10.56
CA GLN A 234 48.33 -10.31 -11.46
C GLN A 234 49.38 -9.49 -10.71
N MET A 235 48.97 -8.66 -9.75
CA MET A 235 49.87 -7.86 -8.91
C MET A 235 50.80 -8.74 -8.08
N ARG A 236 50.27 -9.79 -7.44
CA ARG A 236 51.06 -10.74 -6.64
C ARG A 236 52.12 -11.43 -7.49
N ASN A 237 51.77 -11.83 -8.71
CA ASN A 237 52.70 -12.41 -9.68
C ASN A 237 53.79 -11.42 -10.12
N LEU A 238 53.43 -10.15 -10.37
CA LEU A 238 54.40 -9.09 -10.73
C LEU A 238 55.40 -8.81 -9.61
N LEU A 239 54.95 -8.87 -8.35
CA LEU A 239 55.79 -8.64 -7.17
C LEU A 239 56.65 -9.85 -6.80
N GLY A 240 56.59 -10.95 -7.55
CA GLY A 240 57.42 -12.13 -7.34
C GLY A 240 56.94 -13.03 -6.19
N TYR A 241 55.74 -12.81 -5.65
CA TYR A 241 55.10 -13.75 -4.74
C TYR A 241 54.60 -14.95 -5.55
N LYS A 242 55.48 -15.92 -5.82
CA LYS A 242 55.07 -17.28 -6.20
C LYS A 242 54.62 -18.02 -4.95
N ASN A 243 53.45 -18.68 -5.03
CA ASN A 243 53.19 -19.83 -4.15
C ASN A 243 54.25 -20.89 -4.37
#